data_AF-A0A951X7G2-F1
#
_entry.id   AF-A0A951X7G2-F1
#
_cell.length_a   1.000
_cell.length_b   1.000
_cell.length_c   1.000
_cell.angle_alpha   90.00
_cell.angle_beta   90.00
_cell.angle_gamma   90.00
#
_symmetry.space_group_name_H-M   'P 1'
#
loop_
_entity.id
_entity.type
_entity.pdbx_description
1 polymer ?
#
loop_
_entity_poly.entity_id
_entity_poly.type
_entity_poly.pdbx_seq_one_letter_code
_entity_poly.pdbx_strand_id
1 'polypeptide(L)'
;MIIKTIKGITWNHSRAFPPLVAVSQRYEELHTDVRIHWDKRTLDEFGHKPIDQLIHDYDLIVIDHPWAGFCFERELVLDLKPQLNKQQWDELAQRCVGASFESYVYDNKLLAIPIDAATPAPCRR
;
A
#
# COMPACT_ATOMS: atom_id res chain seq x y z
N MET A 1 -10.30 -10.80 -25.47
CA MET A 1 -10.41 -9.90 -24.30
C MET A 1 -9.00 -9.50 -23.90
N ILE A 2 -8.73 -8.21 -23.71
CA ILE A 2 -7.42 -7.74 -23.25
C ILE A 2 -7.40 -7.89 -21.73
N ILE A 3 -6.45 -8.66 -21.21
CA ILE A 3 -6.25 -8.81 -19.76
C ILE A 3 -5.39 -7.63 -19.29
N LYS A 4 -5.88 -6.87 -18.30
CA LYS A 4 -5.11 -5.81 -17.64
C LYS A 4 -4.18 -6.43 -16.62
N THR A 5 -2.88 -6.13 -16.72
CA THR A 5 -1.89 -6.59 -15.75
C THR A 5 -1.50 -5.42 -14.86
N ILE A 6 -1.60 -5.61 -13.54
CA ILE A 6 -1.19 -4.67 -12.50
C ILE A 6 0.06 -5.26 -11.85
N LYS A 7 1.13 -4.48 -11.73
CA LYS A 7 2.35 -4.88 -11.04
C LYS A 7 2.43 -4.23 -9.67
N GLY A 8 2.60 -5.05 -8.65
CA GLY A 8 2.81 -4.65 -7.27
C GLY A 8 4.20 -5.00 -6.76
N ILE A 9 4.74 -4.22 -5.82
CA ILE A 9 5.97 -4.56 -5.10
C ILE A 9 5.77 -4.43 -3.59
N THR A 10 6.28 -5.41 -2.84
CA THR A 10 6.28 -5.43 -1.37
C THR A 10 7.58 -5.99 -0.82
N TRP A 11 7.77 -6.01 0.49
CA TRP A 11 8.96 -6.59 1.11
C TRP A 11 8.82 -8.10 1.36
N ASN A 12 9.93 -8.84 1.30
CA ASN A 12 9.94 -10.29 1.42
C ASN A 12 9.76 -10.73 2.88
N HIS A 13 8.53 -10.66 3.38
CA HIS A 13 8.16 -11.07 4.74
C HIS A 13 6.76 -11.68 4.78
N SER A 14 6.55 -12.62 5.71
CA SER A 14 5.28 -13.35 5.87
C SER A 14 4.12 -12.45 6.30
N ARG A 15 4.41 -11.32 6.95
CA ARG A 15 3.42 -10.29 7.28
C ARG A 15 2.92 -9.52 6.05
N ALA A 16 3.73 -9.43 5.00
CA ALA A 16 3.46 -8.56 3.87
C ALA A 16 2.94 -9.32 2.65
N PHE A 17 3.71 -10.31 2.18
CA PHE A 17 3.46 -10.90 0.88
C PHE A 17 2.25 -11.85 0.82
N PRO A 18 2.09 -12.84 1.73
CA PRO A 18 0.97 -13.78 1.65
C PRO A 18 -0.42 -13.13 1.70
N PRO A 19 -0.71 -12.13 2.58
CA PRO A 19 -2.01 -11.46 2.58
C PRO A 19 -2.33 -10.75 1.27
N LEU A 20 -1.33 -10.08 0.66
CA LEU A 20 -1.49 -9.39 -0.61
C LEU A 20 -1.82 -10.37 -1.74
N VAL A 21 -1.09 -11.49 -1.82
CA VAL A 21 -1.38 -12.55 -2.81
C VAL A 21 -2.78 -13.12 -2.63
N ALA A 22 -3.20 -13.39 -1.39
CA ALA A 22 -4.53 -13.94 -1.11
C ALA A 22 -5.66 -12.98 -1.54
N VAL A 23 -5.53 -11.69 -1.21
CA VAL A 23 -6.50 -10.66 -1.62
C VAL A 23 -6.49 -10.48 -3.14
N SER A 24 -5.33 -10.46 -3.77
CA SER A 24 -5.20 -10.36 -5.23
C SER A 24 -5.84 -11.55 -5.95
N GLN A 25 -5.60 -12.78 -5.49
CA GLN A 25 -6.26 -13.96 -6.05
C GLN A 25 -7.79 -13.82 -5.96
N ARG A 26 -8.31 -13.43 -4.80
CA ARG A 26 -9.77 -13.23 -4.64
C ARG A 26 -10.31 -12.15 -5.57
N TYR A 27 -9.55 -11.09 -5.79
CA TYR A 27 -9.93 -10.01 -6.70
C TYR A 27 -9.97 -10.48 -8.16
N GLU A 28 -8.98 -11.27 -8.60
CA GLU A 28 -8.91 -11.85 -9.96
C GLU A 28 -10.04 -12.84 -10.24
N GLU A 29 -10.47 -13.62 -9.24
CA GLU A 29 -11.64 -14.51 -9.35
C GLU A 29 -12.92 -13.73 -9.65
N LEU A 30 -13.05 -12.53 -9.08
CA LEU A 30 -14.21 -11.65 -9.27
C LEU A 30 -14.08 -10.78 -10.53
N HIS A 31 -12.85 -10.54 -10.99
CA HIS A 31 -12.53 -9.67 -12.13
C HIS A 31 -11.62 -10.43 -13.11
N THR A 32 -12.23 -11.29 -13.91
CA THR A 32 -11.50 -12.21 -14.80
C THR A 32 -10.63 -11.52 -15.86
N ASP A 33 -10.86 -10.23 -16.11
CA ASP A 33 -10.09 -9.35 -17.01
C ASP A 33 -8.86 -8.70 -16.35
N VAL A 34 -8.61 -8.94 -15.06
CA VAL A 34 -7.48 -8.37 -14.30
C VAL A 34 -6.53 -9.48 -13.84
N ARG A 35 -5.23 -9.19 -13.86
CA ARG A 35 -4.17 -10.00 -13.23
C ARG A 35 -3.26 -9.08 -12.43
N ILE A 36 -2.86 -9.51 -11.24
CA ILE A 36 -2.04 -8.76 -10.30
C ILE A 36 -0.79 -9.59 -9.99
N HIS A 37 0.36 -9.07 -10.39
CA HIS A 37 1.66 -9.70 -10.12
C HIS A 37 2.35 -8.98 -8.97
N TRP A 38 2.92 -9.72 -8.02
CA TRP A 38 3.66 -9.15 -6.90
C TRP A 38 5.13 -9.55 -6.93
N ASP A 39 6.00 -8.55 -7.03
CA ASP A 39 7.42 -8.68 -6.79
C ASP A 39 7.76 -8.46 -5.31
N LYS A 40 8.94 -8.96 -4.93
CA LYS A 40 9.48 -8.82 -3.57
C LYS A 40 10.81 -8.10 -3.61
N ARG A 41 11.00 -7.18 -2.66
CA ARG A 41 12.29 -6.57 -2.32
C ARG A 41 12.74 -7.00 -0.93
N THR A 42 14.00 -6.76 -0.61
CA THR A 42 14.51 -6.98 0.76
C THR A 42 13.88 -6.01 1.75
N LEU A 43 13.93 -6.33 3.05
CA LEU A 43 13.46 -5.42 4.09
C LEU A 43 14.29 -4.12 4.14
N ASP A 44 15.58 -4.21 3.83
CA ASP A 44 16.46 -3.06 3.74
C ASP A 44 16.04 -2.12 2.59
N GLU A 45 15.82 -2.66 1.40
CA GLU A 45 15.30 -1.90 0.26
C GLU A 45 13.90 -1.35 0.52
N PHE A 46 13.09 -2.00 1.35
CA PHE A 46 11.78 -1.48 1.74
C PHE A 46 11.88 -0.18 2.54
N GLY A 47 12.82 -0.11 3.48
CA GLY A 47 13.06 1.11 4.27
C GLY A 47 13.80 2.19 3.51
N HIS A 48 14.74 1.82 2.64
CA HIS A 48 15.74 2.77 2.12
C HIS A 48 15.69 3.02 0.61
N LYS A 49 15.10 2.13 -0.21
CA LYS A 49 15.08 2.32 -1.66
C LYS A 49 14.11 3.45 -2.04
N PRO A 50 14.57 4.46 -2.79
CA PRO A 50 13.74 5.58 -3.21
C PRO A 50 12.50 5.14 -4.01
N ILE A 51 11.34 5.70 -3.65
CA ILE A 51 10.07 5.38 -4.31
C ILE A 51 10.02 5.94 -5.74
N ASP A 52 10.68 7.06 -6.01
CA ASP A 52 10.78 7.65 -7.35
C ASP A 52 11.36 6.68 -8.40
N GLN A 53 12.19 5.73 -7.98
CA GLN A 53 12.68 4.66 -8.85
C GLN A 53 11.65 3.55 -9.09
N LEU A 54 10.73 3.33 -8.15
CA LEU A 54 9.75 2.23 -8.20
C LEU A 54 8.48 2.61 -8.98
N ILE A 55 8.08 3.87 -8.95
CA ILE A 55 6.85 4.36 -9.63
C ILE A 55 6.87 4.20 -11.14
N HIS A 56 8.04 4.00 -11.74
CA HIS A 56 8.20 3.76 -13.17
C HIS A 56 7.88 2.32 -13.57
N ASP A 57 8.03 1.38 -12.64
CA ASP A 57 7.95 -0.06 -12.91
C ASP A 57 6.69 -0.71 -12.31
N TYR A 58 6.08 -0.07 -11.31
CA TYR A 58 5.01 -0.65 -10.49
C TYR A 58 3.79 0.26 -10.37
N ASP A 59 2.61 -0.34 -10.47
CA ASP A 59 1.31 0.31 -10.27
C ASP A 59 0.92 0.36 -8.79
N LEU A 60 1.30 -0.67 -8.03
CA LEU A 60 1.04 -0.78 -6.59
C LEU A 60 2.36 -0.86 -5.84
N ILE A 61 2.58 0.05 -4.89
CA ILE A 61 3.82 0.09 -4.11
C ILE A 61 3.44 0.07 -2.65
N VAL A 62 3.91 -0.94 -1.92
CA VAL A 62 3.85 -0.92 -0.46
C VAL A 62 4.98 -0.04 0.04
N ILE A 63 4.63 0.99 0.81
CA ILE A 63 5.55 2.00 1.34
C ILE A 63 5.60 1.93 2.86
N ASP A 64 6.71 2.35 3.43
CA ASP A 64 6.81 2.62 4.87
C ASP A 64 6.36 4.06 5.18
N HIS A 65 5.89 4.32 6.39
CA HIS A 65 5.31 5.62 6.78
C HIS A 65 6.23 6.84 6.54
N PRO A 66 7.55 6.80 6.81
CA PRO A 66 8.45 7.94 6.56
C PRO A 66 8.43 8.45 5.12
N TRP A 67 8.06 7.60 4.16
CA TRP A 67 7.98 7.98 2.75
C TRP A 67 6.76 8.82 2.40
N ALA A 68 5.71 8.83 3.22
CA ALA A 68 4.47 9.53 2.91
C ALA A 68 4.71 11.04 2.66
N GLY A 69 5.56 11.69 3.47
CA GLY A 69 5.92 13.10 3.29
C GLY A 69 6.69 13.35 1.99
N PHE A 70 7.67 12.49 1.67
CA PHE A 70 8.46 12.61 0.45
C PHE A 70 7.59 12.41 -0.82
N CYS A 71 6.70 11.42 -0.79
CA CYS A 71 5.74 11.16 -1.86
C CYS A 71 4.80 12.35 -2.08
N PHE A 72 4.41 13.04 -1.00
CA PHE A 72 3.59 14.24 -1.07
C PHE A 72 4.31 15.40 -1.76
N GLU A 73 5.50 15.78 -1.26
CA GLU A 73 6.24 16.94 -1.78
C GLU A 73 6.57 16.82 -3.27
N ARG A 74 6.70 15.59 -3.77
CA ARG A 74 7.11 15.28 -5.13
C ARG A 74 5.98 14.72 -6.01
N GLU A 75 4.76 14.68 -5.50
CA GLU A 75 3.59 14.16 -6.23
C GLU A 75 3.82 12.76 -6.84
N LEU A 76 4.49 11.87 -6.10
CA LEU A 76 4.91 10.55 -6.61
C LEU A 76 3.79 9.50 -6.53
N VAL A 77 2.72 9.78 -5.79
CA VAL A 77 1.60 8.86 -5.58
C VAL A 77 0.27 9.54 -5.91
N LEU A 78 -0.68 8.74 -6.36
CA LEU A 78 -2.03 9.19 -6.65
C LEU A 78 -2.76 9.56 -5.34
N ASP A 79 -3.44 10.69 -5.32
CA ASP A 79 -4.43 10.97 -4.29
C ASP A 79 -5.60 9.99 -4.44
N LEU A 80 -5.77 9.11 -3.45
CA LEU A 80 -6.79 8.07 -3.45
C LEU A 80 -8.15 8.60 -3.01
N LYS A 81 -8.22 9.79 -2.40
CA LYS A 81 -9.48 10.34 -1.88
C LYS A 81 -10.57 10.48 -2.95
N PRO A 82 -10.32 10.98 -4.17
CA PRO A 82 -11.33 11.05 -5.22
C PRO A 82 -11.88 9.69 -5.68
N GLN A 83 -11.16 8.60 -5.38
CA GLN A 83 -11.58 7.23 -5.71
C GLN A 83 -12.49 6.61 -4.63
N LEU A 84 -12.63 7.27 -3.48
CA LEU A 84 -13.42 6.80 -2.36
C LEU A 84 -14.72 7.59 -2.25
N ASN A 85 -15.83 6.88 -2.06
CA ASN A 85 -17.05 7.51 -1.59
C ASN A 85 -16.99 7.75 -0.06
N LYS A 86 -17.93 8.54 0.45
CA LYS A 86 -17.98 8.89 1.89
C LYS A 86 -18.06 7.66 2.79
N GLN A 87 -18.83 6.64 2.41
CA GLN A 87 -18.96 5.41 3.20
C GLN A 87 -17.61 4.68 3.29
N GLN A 88 -16.90 4.53 2.17
CA GLN A 88 -15.58 3.87 2.14
C GLN A 88 -14.55 4.65 2.98
N TRP A 89 -14.58 5.97 2.91
CA TRP A 89 -13.74 6.83 3.74
C TRP A 89 -14.00 6.60 5.23
N ASP A 90 -15.27 6.66 5.65
CA ASP A 90 -15.67 6.48 7.04
C ASP A 90 -15.35 5.05 7.52
N GLU A 91 -15.54 4.04 6.67
CA GLU A 91 -15.19 2.64 6.97
C GLU A 91 -13.68 2.46 7.16
N LEU A 92 -12.84 3.06 6.31
CA LEU A 92 -11.39 3.00 6.46
C LEU A 92 -10.94 3.66 7.77
N ALA A 93 -11.48 4.85 8.08
CA ALA A 93 -11.17 5.57 9.31
C ALA A 93 -11.57 4.75 10.55
N GLN A 94 -12.74 4.09 10.53
CA GLN A 94 -13.24 3.31 11.67
C GLN A 94 -12.56 1.94 11.84
N ARG A 95 -12.07 1.34 10.75
CA ARG A 95 -11.47 -0.01 10.77
C ARG A 95 -9.96 -0.02 10.93
N CYS A 96 -9.32 1.14 10.85
CA CYS A 96 -7.90 1.28 11.15
C CYS A 96 -7.65 1.36 12.66
N VAL A 97 -6.47 0.91 13.10
CA VAL A 97 -6.07 0.96 14.51
C VAL A 97 -5.52 2.34 14.83
N GLY A 98 -6.10 3.02 15.82
CA GLY A 98 -5.63 4.33 16.28
C GLY A 98 -5.51 5.34 15.14
N ALA A 99 -4.44 6.13 15.15
CA ALA A 99 -4.19 7.18 14.14
C ALA A 99 -3.64 6.66 12.80
N SER A 100 -3.75 5.36 12.51
CA SER A 100 -3.13 4.76 11.31
C SER A 100 -3.69 5.37 10.03
N PHE A 101 -5.01 5.56 9.95
CA PHE A 101 -5.63 6.14 8.76
C PHE A 101 -5.26 7.62 8.58
N GLU A 102 -5.39 8.41 9.64
CA GLU A 102 -5.08 9.85 9.63
C GLU A 102 -3.61 10.11 9.31
N SER A 103 -2.70 9.19 9.67
CA SER A 103 -1.27 9.34 9.40
C SER A 103 -0.89 9.33 7.91
N TYR A 104 -1.80 8.90 7.03
CA TYR A 104 -1.66 8.96 5.57
C TYR A 104 -2.57 10.00 4.90
N VAL A 105 -3.31 10.78 5.71
CA VAL A 105 -4.08 11.93 5.24
C VAL A 105 -3.25 13.19 5.43
N TYR A 106 -2.89 13.84 4.33
CA TYR A 106 -2.11 15.08 4.35
C TYR A 106 -2.65 16.07 3.34
N ASP A 107 -2.75 17.35 3.72
CA ASP A 107 -3.32 18.42 2.88
C ASP A 107 -4.64 18.02 2.21
N ASN A 108 -5.52 17.37 3.00
CA ASN A 108 -6.83 16.87 2.56
C ASN A 108 -6.79 15.79 1.45
N LYS A 109 -5.61 15.24 1.12
CA LYS A 109 -5.38 14.11 0.20
C LYS A 109 -5.13 12.82 0.98
N LEU A 110 -5.45 11.66 0.39
CA LEU A 110 -5.14 10.34 0.94
C LEU A 110 -4.02 9.70 0.13
N LEU A 111 -2.85 9.53 0.75
CA LEU A 111 -1.61 9.14 0.04
C LEU A 111 -1.42 7.63 -0.07
N ALA A 112 -1.87 6.89 0.95
CA ALA A 112 -1.83 5.44 0.94
C ALA A 112 -2.91 4.89 1.87
N ILE A 113 -3.30 3.63 1.65
CA ILE A 113 -4.23 2.91 2.52
C ILE A 113 -3.41 2.08 3.51
N PRO A 114 -3.62 2.22 4.83
CA PRO A 114 -2.96 1.37 5.81
C PRO A 114 -3.38 -0.09 5.64
N ILE A 115 -2.40 -1.00 5.53
CA ILE A 115 -2.62 -2.45 5.41
C ILE A 115 -1.99 -3.25 6.55
N ASP A 116 -1.12 -2.62 7.33
CA ASP A 116 -0.35 -3.22 8.42
C ASP A 116 -0.04 -2.15 9.48
N ALA A 117 0.11 -2.57 10.73
CA ALA A 117 0.53 -1.72 11.84
C ALA A 117 1.56 -2.47 12.69
N ALA A 118 2.64 -1.79 13.07
CA ALA A 118 3.72 -2.36 13.85
C ALA A 118 4.01 -1.49 15.07
N THR A 119 4.09 -2.13 16.24
CA THR A 119 4.49 -1.47 17.49
C THR A 119 5.68 -2.22 18.07
N PRO A 120 6.88 -1.61 18.13
CA PRO A 120 8.00 -2.17 18.85
C PRO A 120 7.63 -2.35 20.32
N ALA A 121 7.77 -3.57 20.85
CA ALA A 121 7.52 -3.86 22.25
C ALA A 121 8.80 -4.44 22.88
N PRO A 122 9.18 -4.02 24.10
CA PRO A 122 10.27 -4.66 24.81
C PRO A 122 9.87 -6.10 25.14
N CYS A 123 10.67 -7.07 24.70
CA CYS A 123 10.53 -8.46 25.12
C CYS A 123 11.79 -8.87 25.89
N ARG A 124 11.59 -9.61 26.98
CA ARG A 124 12.67 -10.26 27.73
C ARG A 124 12.64 -11.75 27.38
N ARG A 125 13.79 -12.30 26.99
CA ARG A 125 13.98 -13.75 26.94
C ARG A 125 14.21 -14.30 28.34
#